data_AF-A0AAE6UZ85-F1
#
_entry.id   AF-A0AAE6UZ85-F1
#
_cell.length_a   1.000
_cell.length_b   1.000
_cell.length_c   1.000
_cell.angle_alpha   90.00
_cell.angle_beta   90.00
_cell.angle_gamma   90.00
#
_symmetry.space_group_name_H-M   'P 1'
#
loop_
_entity.id
_entity.type
_entity.pdbx_description
1 polymer ?
#
loop_
_entity_poly.entity_id
_entity_poly.type
_entity_poly.pdbx_seq_one_letter_code
_entity_poly.pdbx_strand_id
1 'polypeptide(L)'
;MAKTGVDLEEWKSLTDGVASSTKGISKLKLLTFTETTLKPFSDFNKNIKKFNASIKKLKTFTKDDADKMYKAGKNKADDDAKEAEHTRSKGGK
;
A
#
# COMPACT_ATOMS: atom_id res chain seq x y z
N MET A 1 -19.91 -16.59 -18.16
CA MET A 1 -18.46 -16.59 -18.42
C MET A 1 -17.79 -15.83 -17.29
N ALA A 2 -16.72 -16.36 -16.68
CA ALA A 2 -15.94 -15.58 -15.72
C ALA A 2 -15.32 -14.37 -16.44
N LYS A 3 -15.25 -13.19 -15.80
CA LYS A 3 -14.45 -12.06 -16.30
C LYS A 3 -12.99 -12.53 -16.34
N THR A 4 -12.51 -12.96 -17.50
CA THR A 4 -11.10 -13.33 -17.72
C THR A 4 -10.36 -12.08 -18.16
N GLY A 5 -9.93 -11.26 -17.21
CA GLY A 5 -9.19 -10.02 -17.46
C GLY A 5 -9.11 -9.15 -16.21
N VAL A 6 -8.11 -8.27 -16.15
CA VAL A 6 -8.01 -7.28 -15.07
C VAL A 6 -8.99 -6.14 -15.34
N ASP A 7 -9.99 -6.01 -14.47
CA ASP A 7 -10.82 -4.81 -14.41
C ASP A 7 -9.98 -3.69 -13.77
N LEU A 8 -9.40 -2.82 -14.61
CA LEU A 8 -8.39 -1.87 -14.16
C LEU A 8 -8.96 -0.82 -13.19
N GLU A 9 -10.23 -0.44 -13.34
CA GLU A 9 -10.88 0.52 -12.46
C GLU A 9 -11.11 -0.10 -11.07
N GLU A 10 -11.67 -1.32 -11.04
CA GLU A 10 -11.87 -2.06 -9.78
C GLU A 10 -10.53 -2.33 -9.08
N TRP A 11 -9.51 -2.75 -9.84
CA TRP A 11 -8.17 -3.00 -9.32
C TRP A 11 -7.51 -1.74 -8.75
N LYS A 12 -7.67 -0.60 -9.44
CA LYS A 12 -7.19 0.69 -8.94
C LYS A 12 -7.87 1.05 -7.63
N SER A 13 -9.19 0.88 -7.55
CA SER A 13 -9.96 1.16 -6.33
C SER A 13 -9.46 0.32 -5.13
N LEU A 14 -9.21 -0.97 -5.35
CA LEU A 14 -8.70 -1.88 -4.31
C LEU A 14 -7.29 -1.47 -3.84
N THR A 15 -6.38 -1.19 -4.77
CA THR A 15 -5.00 -0.80 -4.43
C THR A 15 -4.95 0.57 -3.75
N ASP A 16 -5.74 1.55 -4.20
CA ASP A 16 -5.89 2.85 -3.53
C ASP A 16 -6.49 2.71 -2.13
N GLY A 17 -7.46 1.80 -1.96
CA GLY A 17 -8.09 1.48 -0.68
C GLY A 17 -7.09 0.95 0.34
N VAL A 18 -6.24 0.00 -0.07
CA VAL A 18 -5.16 -0.54 0.75
C VAL A 18 -4.17 0.56 1.15
N ALA A 19 -3.70 1.37 0.19
CA ALA A 19 -2.78 2.48 0.46
C ALA A 19 -3.39 3.52 1.43
N SER A 20 -4.71 3.71 1.38
CA SER A 20 -5.42 4.67 2.23
C SER A 20 -5.70 4.15 3.63
N SER A 21 -5.91 2.84 3.80
CA SER A 21 -6.19 2.20 5.10
C SER A 21 -5.12 2.51 6.17
N THR A 22 -3.85 2.60 5.76
CA THR A 22 -2.74 2.87 6.69
C THR A 22 -2.47 4.36 6.90
N LYS A 23 -2.97 5.25 6.02
CA LYS A 23 -2.79 6.71 6.19
C LYS A 23 -3.39 7.21 7.50
N GLY A 24 -4.54 6.67 7.91
CA GLY A 24 -5.26 7.05 9.13
C GLY A 24 -4.56 6.68 10.45
N ILE A 25 -3.54 5.80 10.41
CA ILE A 25 -2.85 5.36 11.63
C ILE A 25 -2.05 6.52 12.25
N SER A 26 -2.52 7.04 13.37
CA SER A 26 -1.92 8.21 14.01
C SER A 26 -0.71 7.84 14.87
N LYS A 27 0.24 8.76 14.99
CA LYS A 27 1.36 8.62 15.93
C LYS A 27 0.85 8.82 17.35
N LEU A 28 1.46 8.11 18.30
CA LEU A 28 1.25 8.38 19.72
C LEU A 28 2.06 9.61 20.14
N LYS A 29 1.44 10.47 20.96
CA LYS A 29 2.12 11.62 21.56
C LYS A 29 3.12 11.13 22.61
N LEU A 30 4.29 11.78 22.68
CA LEU A 30 5.25 11.54 23.74
C LEU A 30 4.79 12.23 25.03
N LEU A 31 5.17 11.67 26.18
CA LEU A 31 5.02 12.33 27.46
C LEU A 31 6.19 13.30 27.65
N THR A 32 5.89 14.53 28.06
CA THR A 32 6.91 15.55 28.35
C THR A 32 7.04 15.64 29.86
N PHE A 33 8.22 15.31 30.39
CA PHE A 33 8.51 15.41 31.80
C PHE A 33 9.50 16.55 32.01
N THR A 34 9.11 17.58 32.75
CA THR A 34 9.98 18.73 33.05
C THR A 34 10.89 18.46 34.25
N GLU A 35 10.54 17.51 35.11
CA GLU A 35 11.16 17.37 36.45
C GLU A 35 11.64 15.95 36.79
N THR A 36 11.55 14.97 35.88
CA THR A 36 11.96 13.60 36.19
C THR A 36 12.86 12.96 35.14
N THR A 37 13.93 12.33 35.61
CA THR A 37 14.86 11.51 34.84
C THR A 37 14.66 10.01 35.11
N LEU A 38 13.61 9.63 35.85
CA LEU A 38 13.39 8.24 36.26
C LEU A 38 13.24 7.32 35.05
N LYS A 39 13.93 6.18 35.13
CA LYS A 39 14.05 5.20 34.03
C LYS A 39 12.71 4.74 33.44
N PRO A 40 11.66 4.42 34.22
CA PRO A 40 10.38 3.97 33.67
C PRO A 40 9.77 4.98 32.67
N PHE A 41 9.83 6.27 32.97
CA PHE A 41 9.30 7.34 32.11
C PHE A 41 10.13 7.54 30.85
N SER A 42 11.47 7.48 30.98
CA SER A 42 12.38 7.52 29.83
C SER A 42 12.16 6.34 28.88
N ASP A 43 12.03 5.13 29.43
CA ASP A 43 11.83 3.92 28.63
C ASP A 43 10.46 3.88 27.96
N PHE A 44 9.40 4.37 28.61
CA PHE A 44 8.09 4.54 28.00
C PHE A 44 8.15 5.44 26.75
N ASN A 45 8.81 6.60 26.85
CA ASN A 45 9.01 7.50 25.71
C ASN A 45 9.87 6.88 24.60
N LYS A 46 10.90 6.08 24.94
CA LYS A 46 11.67 5.33 23.94
C LYS A 46 10.80 4.32 23.20
N ASN A 47 9.91 3.63 23.90
CA ASN A 47 8.99 2.66 23.29
C ASN A 47 7.99 3.35 22.36
N ILE A 48 7.44 4.52 22.74
CA ILE A 48 6.59 5.32 21.85
C ILE A 48 7.35 5.77 20.58
N LYS A 49 8.61 6.19 20.71
CA LYS A 49 9.44 6.55 19.54
C LYS A 49 9.60 5.36 18.58
N LYS A 50 9.90 4.16 19.11
CA LYS A 50 9.99 2.93 18.31
C LYS A 50 8.66 2.60 17.64
N PHE A 51 7.55 2.68 18.38
CA PHE A 51 6.21 2.45 17.83
C PHE A 51 5.88 3.42 16.68
N ASN A 52 6.11 4.71 16.88
CA ASN A 52 5.90 5.73 15.84
C ASN A 52 6.78 5.50 14.60
N ALA A 53 8.00 4.99 14.77
CA ALA A 53 8.86 4.60 13.65
C ALA A 53 8.30 3.38 12.90
N SER A 54 7.78 2.38 13.61
CA SER A 54 7.10 1.23 13.00
C SER A 54 5.86 1.63 12.22
N ILE A 55 5.04 2.55 12.74
CA ILE A 55 3.90 3.13 11.98
C ILE A 55 4.38 3.75 10.68
N LYS A 56 5.46 4.57 10.73
CA LYS A 56 6.01 5.19 9.52
C LYS A 56 6.42 4.14 8.49
N LYS A 57 7.12 3.08 8.94
CA LYS A 57 7.55 1.96 8.06
C LYS A 57 6.35 1.25 7.43
N LEU A 58 5.31 0.94 8.22
CA LEU A 58 4.09 0.30 7.72
C LEU A 58 3.43 1.16 6.63
N LYS A 59 3.25 2.46 6.87
CA LYS A 59 2.66 3.38 5.87
C LYS A 59 3.44 3.40 4.56
N THR A 60 4.76 3.50 4.63
CA THR A 60 5.61 3.51 3.44
C THR A 60 5.52 2.17 2.70
N PHE A 61 5.69 1.06 3.42
CA PHE A 61 5.61 -0.28 2.84
C PHE A 61 4.29 -0.52 2.12
N THR A 62 3.16 -0.27 2.80
CA THR A 62 1.82 -0.49 2.21
C THR A 62 1.57 0.40 1.01
N LYS A 63 2.02 1.66 1.03
CA LYS A 63 1.91 2.54 -0.13
C LYS A 63 2.72 2.01 -1.32
N ASP A 64 3.99 1.67 -1.10
CA ASP A 64 4.88 1.21 -2.16
C ASP A 64 4.41 -0.13 -2.75
N ASP A 65 3.87 -1.01 -1.92
CA ASP A 65 3.33 -2.29 -2.34
C ASP A 65 2.03 -2.13 -3.15
N ALA A 66 1.10 -1.30 -2.69
CA ALA A 66 -0.10 -0.97 -3.45
C ALA A 66 0.22 -0.33 -4.82
N ASP A 67 1.19 0.59 -4.86
CA ASP A 67 1.64 1.22 -6.11
C ASP A 67 2.25 0.19 -7.09
N LYS A 68 2.97 -0.82 -6.58
CA LYS A 68 3.50 -1.93 -7.39
C LYS A 68 2.37 -2.85 -7.88
N MET A 69 1.42 -3.18 -7.02
CA MET A 69 0.27 -4.02 -7.37
C MET A 69 -0.58 -3.36 -8.46
N TYR A 70 -0.83 -2.05 -8.37
CA TYR A 70 -1.51 -1.32 -9.43
C TYR A 70 -0.76 -1.44 -10.78
N LYS A 71 0.56 -1.22 -10.77
CA LYS A 71 1.39 -1.38 -11.98
C LYS A 71 1.34 -2.79 -12.56
N ALA A 72 1.35 -3.82 -11.73
CA ALA A 72 1.23 -5.21 -12.18
C ALA A 72 -0.12 -5.45 -12.88
N GLY A 73 -1.22 -4.98 -12.30
CA GLY A 73 -2.55 -5.07 -12.91
C GLY A 73 -2.64 -4.32 -14.24
N LYS A 74 -2.09 -3.10 -14.30
CA LYS A 74 -2.02 -2.33 -15.56
C LYS A 74 -1.22 -3.07 -16.63
N ASN A 75 -0.04 -3.57 -16.30
CA ASN A 75 0.80 -4.31 -17.24
C ASN A 75 0.06 -5.54 -17.79
N LYS A 76 -0.66 -6.26 -16.92
CA LYS A 76 -1.46 -7.42 -17.34
C LYS A 76 -2.60 -7.01 -18.28
N ALA A 77 -3.32 -5.93 -17.99
CA ALA A 77 -4.37 -5.41 -18.87
C ALA A 77 -3.81 -4.99 -20.25
N ASP A 78 -2.66 -4.33 -20.27
CA ASP A 78 -1.98 -3.92 -21.50
C ASP A 78 -1.53 -5.13 -22.33
N ASP A 79 -1.03 -6.19 -21.69
CA ASP A 79 -0.59 -7.42 -22.37
C ASP A 79 -1.78 -8.23 -22.92
N ASP A 80 -2.87 -8.36 -22.16
CA ASP A 80 -4.10 -9.03 -22.61
C ASP A 80 -4.70 -8.32 -23.84
N ALA A 81 -4.67 -6.98 -23.89
CA ALA A 81 -5.12 -6.20 -25.03
C ALA A 81 -4.27 -6.49 -26.29
N LYS A 82 -2.94 -6.49 -26.16
CA LYS A 82 -2.02 -6.80 -27.28
C LYS A 82 -2.21 -8.22 -27.80
N GLU A 83 -2.39 -9.20 -26.92
CA GLU A 83 -2.64 -10.58 -27.33
C GLU A 83 -3.98 -10.73 -28.06
N ALA A 84 -5.02 -10.04 -27.59
CA ALA A 84 -6.33 -10.02 -28.26
C ALA A 84 -6.25 -9.41 -29.67
N GLU A 85 -5.49 -8.32 -29.86
CA GLU A 85 -5.25 -7.74 -31.18
C GLU A 85 -4.51 -8.70 -32.11
N HIS A 86 -3.44 -9.32 -31.61
CA HIS A 86 -2.61 -10.24 -32.38
C HIS A 86 -3.35 -11.53 -32.78
N THR A 87 -4.21 -12.06 -31.90
CA THR A 87 -5.03 -13.25 -32.20
C THR A 87 -6.13 -12.93 -33.21
N ARG A 88 -6.82 -11.79 -33.10
CA ARG A 88 -7.81 -11.32 -34.09
C ARG A 88 -7.20 -11.14 -35.48
N SER A 89 -5.98 -10.62 -35.55
CA SER A 89 -5.24 -10.46 -36.82
C SER A 89 -4.95 -11.80 -37.50
N LYS A 90 -4.74 -12.89 -36.74
CA LYS A 90 -4.45 -14.23 -37.28
C LYS A 90 -5.67 -15.07 -37.64
N GLY A 91 -6.83 -14.80 -37.04
CA GLY A 91 -8.07 -15.56 -37.28
C GLY A 91 -8.92 -15.08 -38.47
N GLY A 92 -8.51 -14.00 -39.15
CA GLY A 92 -9.21 -13.42 -40.30
C GLY A 92 -8.81 -13.97 -41.67
N LYS A 93 -8.32 -15.21 -41.76
CA LYS A 93 -8.06 -15.92 -43.03
C LYS A 93 -8.93 -17.15 -43.16
#